data_AF-A0A1Q9MZ89-F1
#
_entry.id   AF-A0A1Q9MZ89-F1
#
_cell.length_a   1.000
_cell.length_b   1.000
_cell.length_c   1.000
_cell.angle_alpha   90.00
_cell.angle_beta   90.00
_cell.angle_gamma   90.00
#
_symmetry.space_group_name_H-M   'P 1'
#
loop_
_entity.id
_entity.type
_entity.pdbx_description
1 polymer ?
#
loop_
_entity_poly.entity_id
_entity_poly.type
_entity_poly.pdbx_seq_one_letter_code
_entity_poly.pdbx_strand_id
1 'polypeptide(L)'
;MAREETGKTPLKKIILVIGVVILTIVGFGIFTYIVNEFANSGTNPGIVKKPNIYLYSNVTVQDTIRIDVPNGRVVTSDPLAHHVNVVEWEVTITPDGMFYDNEQIPWLFYEAEIDNPAVSTNMGWYFERCNETITTNNVPYSIPQFVQLFAQELCRIGLFAKEAQDFVDYWFSLEHILVPEDGKYTLILADEMWVNSNLQLSTGQNYDVLRIFLVLNQVFAPVTVLAIPNATNTVTTGLILHEWGVIC
;
A
#
# COMPACT_ATOMS: atom_id res chain seq x y z
N MET A 1 -59.64 -40.90 45.99
CA MET A 1 -58.63 -39.97 46.55
C MET A 1 -57.28 -40.63 46.37
N ALA A 2 -56.57 -40.32 45.28
CA ALA A 2 -55.18 -40.73 45.06
C ALA A 2 -54.43 -39.47 44.61
N ARG A 3 -53.40 -39.12 45.38
CA ARG A 3 -52.64 -37.89 45.29
C ARG A 3 -51.47 -38.14 44.34
N GLU A 4 -51.40 -37.38 43.27
CA GLU A 4 -50.39 -37.46 42.22
C GLU A 4 -49.03 -37.01 42.77
N GLU A 5 -48.03 -37.89 42.77
CA GLU A 5 -46.66 -37.56 43.16
C GLU A 5 -45.98 -36.75 42.06
N THR A 6 -45.78 -35.46 42.33
CA THR A 6 -45.00 -34.54 41.49
C THR A 6 -43.55 -35.00 41.38
N GLY A 7 -43.17 -35.45 40.18
CA GLY A 7 -41.84 -35.92 39.84
C GLY A 7 -40.76 -34.85 39.97
N LYS A 8 -39.90 -34.98 40.99
CA LYS A 8 -38.64 -34.25 41.08
C LYS A 8 -37.75 -34.68 39.92
N THR A 9 -37.52 -33.79 38.96
CA THR A 9 -36.49 -34.02 37.93
C THR A 9 -35.15 -34.17 38.66
N PRO A 10 -34.44 -35.32 38.52
CA PRO A 10 -33.25 -35.56 39.32
C PRO A 10 -32.18 -34.55 38.94
N LEU A 11 -31.64 -33.83 39.93
CA LEU A 11 -30.61 -32.79 39.82
C LEU A 11 -29.46 -33.16 38.85
N LYS A 12 -29.12 -34.45 38.76
CA LYS A 12 -28.15 -35.00 37.81
C LYS A 12 -28.49 -34.74 36.33
N LYS A 13 -29.77 -34.79 35.95
CA LYS A 13 -30.23 -34.48 34.58
C LYS A 13 -30.08 -32.98 34.27
N ILE A 14 -30.33 -32.11 35.26
CA ILE A 14 -30.17 -30.65 35.09
C ILE A 14 -28.68 -30.31 34.90
N ILE A 15 -27.79 -30.86 35.72
CA ILE A 15 -26.34 -30.66 35.61
C ILE A 15 -25.81 -31.17 34.26
N LEU A 16 -26.28 -32.34 33.81
CA LEU A 16 -25.91 -32.90 32.51
C LEU A 16 -26.32 -31.96 31.36
N VAL A 17 -27.57 -31.46 31.38
CA VAL A 17 -28.08 -30.55 30.34
C VAL A 17 -27.28 -29.25 30.31
N ILE A 18 -27.00 -28.65 31.48
CA ILE A 18 -26.19 -27.43 31.57
C ILE A 18 -24.78 -27.67 31.04
N GLY A 19 -24.15 -28.79 31.40
CA GLY A 19 -22.82 -29.16 30.90
C GLY A 19 -22.77 -29.30 29.39
N VAL A 20 -23.77 -29.94 28.78
CA VAL A 20 -23.88 -30.08 27.31
C VAL A 20 -24.09 -28.72 26.64
N VAL A 21 -24.93 -27.85 27.20
CA VAL A 21 -25.15 -26.50 26.65
C VAL A 21 -23.87 -25.67 26.68
N ILE A 22 -23.13 -25.69 27.79
CA ILE A 22 -21.85 -24.96 27.90
C ILE A 22 -20.83 -25.49 26.88
N LEU A 23 -20.68 -26.80 26.77
CA LEU A 23 -19.79 -27.43 25.80
C LEU A 23 -20.14 -27.05 24.35
N THR A 24 -21.44 -26.96 24.05
CA THR A 24 -21.91 -26.57 22.71
C THR A 24 -21.61 -25.10 22.42
N ILE A 25 -21.82 -24.20 23.39
CA ILE A 25 -21.52 -22.77 23.25
C ILE A 25 -20.02 -22.55 23.08
N VAL A 26 -19.19 -23.20 23.91
CA VAL A 26 -17.73 -23.10 23.83
C VAL A 26 -17.22 -23.69 22.52
N GLY A 27 -17.71 -24.87 22.13
CA GLY A 27 -17.35 -25.50 20.87
C GLY A 27 -17.73 -24.66 19.65
N PHE A 28 -18.92 -24.04 19.66
CA PHE A 28 -19.35 -23.13 18.61
C PHE A 28 -18.47 -21.86 18.56
N GLY A 29 -18.15 -21.27 19.72
CA GLY A 29 -17.25 -20.12 19.79
C GLY A 29 -15.85 -20.41 19.24
N ILE A 30 -15.26 -21.53 19.64
CA ILE A 30 -13.95 -22.00 19.11
C ILE A 30 -14.06 -22.25 17.60
N PHE A 31 -15.11 -22.90 17.14
CA PHE A 31 -15.32 -23.17 15.73
C PHE A 31 -15.43 -21.86 14.92
N THR A 32 -16.23 -20.88 15.38
CA THR A 32 -16.34 -19.57 14.71
C THR A 32 -15.02 -18.82 14.70
N TYR A 33 -14.23 -18.89 15.77
CA TYR A 33 -12.89 -18.29 15.83
C TYR A 33 -11.95 -18.93 14.81
N ILE A 34 -11.91 -20.27 14.74
CA ILE A 34 -11.08 -21.01 13.80
C ILE A 34 -11.49 -20.71 12.35
N VAL A 35 -12.80 -20.71 12.04
CA VAL A 35 -13.29 -20.40 10.69
C VAL A 35 -12.95 -18.97 10.28
N ASN A 36 -13.05 -18.01 11.20
CA ASN A 36 -12.68 -16.62 10.93
C ASN A 36 -11.17 -16.48 10.65
N GLU A 37 -10.31 -17.14 11.43
CA GLU A 37 -8.87 -17.16 11.16
C GLU A 37 -8.52 -17.85 9.84
N PHE A 38 -9.15 -18.99 9.54
CA PHE A 38 -8.93 -19.65 8.25
C PHE A 38 -9.44 -18.81 7.07
N ALA A 39 -10.56 -18.10 7.21
CA ALA A 39 -11.05 -17.18 6.19
C ALA A 39 -10.09 -16.00 5.96
N ASN A 40 -9.42 -15.53 7.01
CA ASN A 40 -8.45 -14.42 6.93
C ASN A 40 -7.04 -14.88 6.54
N SER A 41 -6.71 -16.16 6.67
CA SER A 41 -5.39 -16.74 6.29
C SER A 41 -5.14 -16.85 4.79
N GLY A 42 -6.13 -16.50 3.94
CA GLY A 42 -6.07 -16.61 2.48
C GLY A 42 -5.51 -15.38 1.75
N THR A 43 -5.34 -14.25 2.43
CA THR A 43 -4.76 -13.03 1.86
C THR A 43 -3.33 -12.89 2.38
N ASN A 44 -2.34 -13.13 1.53
CA ASN A 44 -0.99 -12.64 1.83
C ASN A 44 -1.09 -11.12 1.94
N PRO A 45 -0.67 -10.51 3.07
CA PRO A 45 -0.64 -9.07 3.17
C PRO A 45 0.29 -8.54 2.08
N GLY A 46 -0.15 -7.52 1.35
CA GLY A 46 0.73 -6.86 0.39
C GLY A 46 1.58 -5.86 1.13
N ILE A 47 2.83 -5.72 0.71
CA ILE A 47 3.75 -4.77 1.33
C ILE A 47 3.84 -3.56 0.42
N VAL A 48 3.43 -2.40 0.94
CA VAL A 48 3.73 -1.11 0.35
C VAL A 48 5.17 -0.79 0.70
N LYS A 49 6.01 -0.93 -0.31
CA LYS A 49 7.42 -0.67 -0.20
C LYS A 49 7.75 0.69 -0.75
N LYS A 50 8.65 1.35 -0.03
CA LYS A 50 9.24 2.63 -0.36
C LYS A 50 8.30 3.73 -0.86
N PRO A 51 7.19 4.01 -0.15
CA PRO A 51 6.55 5.29 -0.30
C PRO A 51 7.49 6.42 0.11
N ASN A 52 7.85 7.28 -0.84
CA ASN A 52 8.56 8.53 -0.60
C ASN A 52 7.56 9.70 -0.71
N ILE A 53 7.58 10.60 0.27
CA ILE A 53 6.77 11.82 0.31
C ILE A 53 7.69 13.03 0.11
N TYR A 54 7.43 13.76 -0.96
CA TYR A 54 8.11 15.01 -1.34
C TYR A 54 7.19 16.18 -1.03
N LEU A 55 7.76 17.22 -0.41
CA LEU A 55 7.03 18.43 -0.03
C LEU A 55 7.72 19.65 -0.63
N TYR A 56 6.93 20.51 -1.27
CA TYR A 56 7.41 21.76 -1.86
C TYR A 56 6.59 22.94 -1.37
N SER A 57 7.26 24.07 -1.18
CA SER A 57 6.62 25.33 -0.82
C SER A 57 7.40 26.52 -1.37
N ASN A 58 6.69 27.57 -1.79
CA ASN A 58 7.30 28.86 -2.13
C ASN A 58 7.48 29.78 -0.91
N VAL A 59 7.08 29.34 0.28
CA VAL A 59 7.21 30.06 1.55
C VAL A 59 7.67 29.11 2.67
N THR A 60 8.27 29.65 3.73
CA THR A 60 8.56 28.83 4.91
C THR A 60 7.27 28.48 5.64
N VAL A 61 7.02 27.19 5.84
CA VAL A 61 5.87 26.66 6.57
C VAL A 61 6.29 25.55 7.51
N GLN A 62 5.65 25.48 8.67
CA GLN A 62 5.75 24.34 9.59
C GLN A 62 4.48 23.51 9.46
N ASP A 63 4.65 22.20 9.42
CA ASP A 63 3.54 21.28 9.25
C ASP A 63 3.78 19.92 9.90
N THR A 64 2.68 19.20 10.11
CA THR A 64 2.67 17.81 10.57
C THR A 64 2.15 16.94 9.43
N ILE A 65 2.96 15.99 8.98
CA ILE A 65 2.60 15.01 7.95
C ILE A 65 2.34 13.68 8.64
N ARG A 66 1.15 13.12 8.45
CA ARG A 66 0.72 11.89 9.12
C ARG A 66 0.17 10.89 8.10
N ILE A 67 0.60 9.64 8.22
CA ILE A 67 0.04 8.50 7.50
C ILE A 67 -0.55 7.52 8.51
N ASP A 68 -1.85 7.28 8.44
CA ASP A 68 -2.52 6.19 9.16
C ASP A 68 -2.73 4.98 8.24
N VAL A 69 -2.41 3.78 8.74
CA VAL A 69 -2.53 2.49 8.04
C VAL A 69 -3.64 1.67 8.73
N PRO A 70 -4.93 1.93 8.46
CA PRO A 70 -6.04 1.38 9.24
C PRO A 70 -6.19 -0.14 9.16
N ASN A 71 -5.83 -0.75 8.02
CA ASN A 71 -5.95 -2.19 7.77
C ASN A 71 -4.58 -2.83 7.60
N GLY A 72 -3.69 -2.56 8.55
CA GLY A 72 -2.30 -2.95 8.44
C GLY A 72 -1.42 -2.37 9.53
N ARG A 73 -0.12 -2.24 9.22
CA ARG A 73 0.87 -1.66 10.12
C ARG A 73 2.01 -0.98 9.38
N VAL A 74 2.64 -0.02 10.04
CA VAL A 74 3.91 0.56 9.58
C VAL A 74 5.03 -0.43 9.92
N VAL A 75 5.86 -0.74 8.93
CA VAL A 75 7.00 -1.65 9.04
C VAL A 75 8.27 -0.86 9.36
N THR A 76 8.48 0.26 8.69
CA THR A 76 9.62 1.16 8.91
C THR A 76 9.28 2.57 8.47
N SER A 77 10.09 3.53 8.90
CA SER A 77 9.99 4.94 8.55
C SER A 77 11.35 5.63 8.65
N ASP A 78 11.59 6.61 7.80
CA ASP A 78 12.77 7.48 7.83
C ASP A 78 12.33 8.93 7.53
N PRO A 79 12.48 9.87 8.47
CA PRO A 79 12.94 9.69 9.86
C PRO A 79 12.11 8.71 10.68
N LEU A 80 12.70 8.12 11.74
CA LEU A 80 12.00 7.15 12.59
C LEU A 80 10.89 7.85 13.40
N ALA A 81 9.62 7.64 13.04
CA ALA A 81 8.51 8.36 13.64
C ALA A 81 7.19 7.56 13.66
N HIS A 82 7.27 6.24 13.88
CA HIS A 82 6.10 5.36 13.78
C HIS A 82 5.59 4.82 15.13
N HIS A 83 4.27 4.67 15.18
CA HIS A 83 3.52 3.74 16.01
C HIS A 83 3.09 2.55 15.15
N VAL A 84 2.47 1.52 15.75
CA VAL A 84 2.12 0.26 15.06
C VAL A 84 1.40 0.51 13.73
N ASN A 85 0.47 1.46 13.66
CA ASN A 85 -0.37 1.72 12.49
C ASN A 85 -0.36 3.20 12.05
N VAL A 86 0.58 4.00 12.54
CA VAL A 86 0.64 5.44 12.25
C VAL A 86 2.09 5.86 12.13
N VAL A 87 2.42 6.73 11.18
CA VAL A 87 3.69 7.45 11.16
C VAL A 87 3.41 8.94 11.03
N GLU A 88 4.15 9.76 11.77
CA GLU A 88 3.91 11.20 11.85
C GLU A 88 5.23 11.98 11.95
N TRP A 89 5.41 13.00 11.12
CA TRP A 89 6.59 13.86 11.12
C TRP A 89 6.20 15.32 11.28
N GLU A 90 6.90 16.04 12.14
CA GLU A 90 6.88 17.51 12.17
C GLU A 90 8.01 18.03 11.30
N VAL A 91 7.68 18.81 10.28
CA VAL A 91 8.65 19.30 9.28
C VAL A 91 8.56 20.81 9.10
N THR A 92 9.68 21.40 8.72
CA THR A 92 9.72 22.76 8.18
C THR A 92 10.04 22.69 6.69
N ILE A 93 9.14 23.22 5.86
CA ILE A 93 9.29 23.24 4.41
C ILE A 93 9.63 24.67 4.00
N THR A 94 10.69 24.84 3.21
CA THR A 94 11.13 26.13 2.69
C THR A 94 11.28 26.05 1.16
N PRO A 95 11.47 27.18 0.46
CA PRO A 95 11.81 27.17 -0.96
C PRO A 95 13.09 26.38 -1.29
N ASP A 96 14.00 26.23 -0.32
CA ASP A 96 15.29 25.56 -0.48
C ASP A 96 15.24 24.06 -0.13
N GLY A 97 14.15 23.59 0.50
CA GLY A 97 13.93 22.18 0.81
C GLY A 97 13.15 21.92 2.09
N MET A 98 13.11 20.65 2.48
CA MET A 98 12.42 20.18 3.69
C MET A 98 13.42 19.90 4.81
N PHE A 99 13.03 20.22 6.04
CA PHE A 99 13.83 20.03 7.23
C PHE A 99 13.04 19.23 8.28
N TYR A 100 13.71 18.28 8.91
CA TYR A 100 13.25 17.53 10.08
C TYR A 100 14.34 17.61 11.15
N ASP A 101 14.00 17.94 12.40
CA ASP A 101 14.97 18.12 13.49
C ASP A 101 16.18 19.04 13.16
N ASN A 102 15.94 20.08 12.34
CA ASN A 102 16.94 21.02 11.81
C ASN A 102 17.93 20.43 10.78
N GLU A 103 17.73 19.19 10.35
CA GLU A 103 18.48 18.57 9.26
C GLU A 103 17.69 18.64 7.96
N GLN A 104 18.36 19.02 6.87
CA GLN A 104 17.73 19.03 5.56
C GLN A 104 17.60 17.60 5.06
N ILE A 105 16.37 17.18 4.77
CA ILE A 105 16.05 15.86 4.26
C ILE A 105 15.36 15.99 2.89
N PRO A 106 15.63 15.07 1.96
CA PRO A 106 15.13 15.21 0.59
C PRO A 106 13.69 14.70 0.41
N TRP A 107 13.20 13.82 1.30
CA TRP A 107 11.85 13.26 1.33
C TRP A 107 11.60 12.61 2.71
N LEU A 108 10.33 12.32 3.03
CA LEU A 108 9.94 11.41 4.12
C LEU A 108 9.72 10.02 3.52
N PHE A 109 9.96 8.98 4.29
CA PHE A 109 9.86 7.60 3.83
C PHE A 109 9.14 6.72 4.85
N TYR A 110 8.32 5.79 4.38
CA TYR A 110 7.81 4.69 5.20
C TYR A 110 7.68 3.40 4.42
N GLU A 111 7.41 2.29 5.10
CA GLU A 111 6.88 1.06 4.50
C GLU A 111 5.72 0.57 5.35
N ALA A 112 4.74 -0.07 4.72
CA ALA A 112 3.56 -0.57 5.40
C ALA A 112 3.15 -1.95 4.89
N GLU A 113 2.68 -2.80 5.79
CA GLU A 113 1.96 -4.04 5.45
C GLU A 113 0.46 -3.73 5.43
N ILE A 114 -0.24 -4.18 4.39
CA ILE A 114 -1.69 -4.00 4.20
C ILE A 114 -2.34 -5.37 4.04
N ASP A 115 -3.40 -5.61 4.80
CA ASP A 115 -4.10 -6.90 4.84
C ASP A 115 -4.83 -7.23 3.53
N ASN A 116 -5.29 -6.22 2.77
CA ASN A 116 -5.98 -6.37 1.49
C ASN A 116 -5.34 -5.54 0.35
N PRO A 117 -4.32 -6.08 -0.34
CA PRO A 117 -3.61 -5.33 -1.37
C PRO A 117 -4.29 -5.30 -2.74
N ALA A 118 -5.48 -5.90 -2.88
CA ALA A 118 -6.11 -6.06 -4.19
C ALA A 118 -6.55 -4.71 -4.77
N VAL A 119 -5.91 -4.31 -5.87
CA VAL A 119 -6.26 -3.12 -6.66
C VAL A 119 -7.12 -3.53 -7.86
N SER A 120 -8.20 -2.78 -8.11
CA SER A 120 -9.20 -3.13 -9.13
C SER A 120 -9.08 -2.37 -10.46
N THR A 121 -8.03 -1.59 -10.67
CA THR A 121 -7.89 -0.77 -11.88
C THR A 121 -7.36 -1.58 -13.08
N ASN A 122 -7.63 -1.07 -14.28
CA ASN A 122 -7.08 -1.58 -15.54
C ASN A 122 -6.08 -0.59 -16.18
N MET A 123 -5.56 0.36 -15.39
CA MET A 123 -4.60 1.34 -15.85
C MET A 123 -3.19 0.94 -15.45
N GLY A 124 -2.25 1.00 -16.37
CA GLY A 124 -0.88 0.60 -16.07
C GLY A 124 -0.06 0.27 -17.30
N TRP A 125 1.05 -0.41 -17.06
CA TRP A 125 2.01 -0.81 -18.08
C TRP A 125 2.22 -2.31 -18.04
N TYR A 126 2.46 -2.87 -19.22
CA TYR A 126 2.88 -4.25 -19.40
C TYR A 126 4.27 -4.26 -20.02
N PHE A 127 5.14 -5.14 -19.51
CA PHE A 127 6.45 -5.35 -20.08
C PHE A 127 6.94 -6.78 -19.87
N GLU A 128 7.75 -7.24 -20.81
CA GLU A 128 8.41 -8.55 -20.77
C GLU A 128 9.91 -8.34 -20.63
N ARG A 129 10.53 -8.90 -19.59
CA ARG A 129 11.99 -8.96 -19.47
C ARG A 129 12.47 -10.25 -20.12
N CYS A 130 13.48 -10.16 -20.97
CA CYS A 130 14.25 -11.29 -21.47
C CYS A 130 15.74 -10.92 -21.42
N ASN A 131 16.51 -11.58 -20.54
CA ASN A 131 17.90 -11.21 -20.23
C ASN A 131 18.09 -9.69 -19.95
N GLU A 132 18.86 -9.01 -20.80
CA GLU A 132 19.19 -7.57 -20.73
C GLU A 132 18.22 -6.66 -21.53
N THR A 133 17.12 -7.22 -22.03
CA THR A 133 16.13 -6.49 -22.83
C THR A 133 14.77 -6.48 -22.13
N ILE A 134 14.07 -5.35 -22.22
CA ILE A 134 12.68 -5.19 -21.81
C ILE A 134 11.85 -4.86 -23.05
N THR A 135 10.80 -5.62 -23.31
CA THR A 135 9.86 -5.39 -24.41
C THR A 135 8.55 -4.85 -23.87
N THR A 136 8.11 -3.71 -24.39
CA THR A 136 6.78 -3.16 -24.13
C THR A 136 6.16 -2.67 -25.43
N ASN A 137 4.85 -2.83 -25.61
CA ASN A 137 4.15 -2.49 -26.87
C ASN A 137 4.79 -3.12 -28.13
N ASN A 138 5.33 -4.33 -28.02
CA ASN A 138 6.07 -5.04 -29.07
C ASN A 138 7.37 -4.34 -29.53
N VAL A 139 7.90 -3.41 -28.75
CA VAL A 139 9.17 -2.73 -29.01
C VAL A 139 10.20 -3.15 -27.95
N PRO A 140 11.37 -3.68 -28.36
CA PRO A 140 12.44 -4.03 -27.43
C PRO A 140 13.29 -2.81 -27.07
N TYR A 141 13.68 -2.71 -25.80
CA TYR A 141 14.54 -1.68 -25.23
C TYR A 141 15.65 -2.35 -24.41
N SER A 142 16.86 -1.79 -24.42
CA SER A 142 17.84 -2.13 -23.38
C SER A 142 17.33 -1.66 -22.01
N ILE A 143 17.82 -2.24 -20.91
CA ILE A 143 17.45 -1.81 -19.55
C ILE A 143 17.59 -0.27 -19.37
N PRO A 144 18.71 0.37 -19.73
CA PRO A 144 18.84 1.83 -19.60
C PRO A 144 17.84 2.63 -20.42
N GLN A 145 17.51 2.17 -21.63
CA GLN A 145 16.52 2.84 -22.48
C GLN A 145 15.10 2.73 -21.89
N PHE A 146 14.75 1.57 -21.34
CA PHE A 146 13.47 1.36 -20.69
C PHE A 146 13.35 2.21 -19.43
N VAL A 147 14.40 2.29 -18.60
CA VAL A 147 14.46 3.14 -17.40
C VAL A 147 14.19 4.60 -17.76
N GLN A 148 14.85 5.11 -18.81
CA GLN A 148 14.64 6.49 -19.27
C GLN A 148 13.21 6.71 -19.80
N LEU A 149 12.68 5.76 -20.58
CA LEU A 149 11.31 5.81 -21.08
C LEU A 149 10.30 5.84 -19.93
N PHE A 150 10.50 5.00 -18.91
CA PHE A 150 9.58 4.89 -17.79
C PHE A 150 9.62 6.15 -16.90
N ALA A 151 10.79 6.75 -16.69
CA ALA A 151 10.90 8.04 -16.01
C ALA A 151 10.13 9.15 -16.75
N GLN A 152 10.12 9.14 -18.09
CA GLN A 152 9.30 10.07 -18.88
C GLN A 152 7.80 9.82 -18.71
N GLU A 153 7.37 8.56 -18.64
CA GLU A 153 5.99 8.21 -18.35
C GLU A 153 5.56 8.66 -16.96
N LEU A 154 6.42 8.51 -15.95
CA LEU A 154 6.18 8.99 -14.59
C LEU A 154 6.06 10.53 -14.54
N CYS A 155 6.93 11.24 -15.26
CA CYS A 155 6.80 12.69 -15.42
C CYS A 155 5.46 13.07 -16.08
N ARG A 156 5.07 12.32 -17.12
CA ARG A 156 3.83 12.57 -17.87
C ARG A 156 2.59 12.43 -16.98
N ILE A 157 2.62 11.57 -15.97
CA ILE A 157 1.52 11.38 -15.01
C ILE A 157 1.64 12.25 -13.74
N GLY A 158 2.61 13.17 -13.71
CA GLY A 158 2.62 14.31 -12.78
C GLY A 158 3.84 14.42 -11.87
N LEU A 159 4.68 13.39 -11.79
CA LEU A 159 5.91 13.45 -10.99
C LEU A 159 6.88 14.49 -11.55
N PHE A 160 7.67 15.10 -10.67
CA PHE A 160 8.79 15.91 -11.11
C PHE A 160 9.95 15.04 -11.60
N ALA A 161 10.79 15.60 -12.47
CA ALA A 161 11.89 14.85 -13.09
C ALA A 161 12.82 14.18 -12.07
N LYS A 162 13.09 14.85 -10.93
CA LYS A 162 13.88 14.28 -9.85
C LYS A 162 13.18 13.09 -9.19
N GLU A 163 11.89 13.22 -8.87
CA GLU A 163 11.09 12.16 -8.25
C GLU A 163 10.97 10.93 -9.16
N ALA A 164 10.72 11.16 -10.46
CA ALA A 164 10.67 10.09 -11.45
C ALA A 164 12.02 9.38 -11.58
N GLN A 165 13.13 10.13 -11.51
CA GLN A 165 14.47 9.55 -11.50
C GLN A 165 14.73 8.74 -10.23
N ASP A 166 14.43 9.29 -9.05
CA ASP A 166 14.55 8.60 -7.77
C ASP A 166 13.73 7.29 -7.76
N PHE A 167 12.51 7.33 -8.32
CA PHE A 167 11.68 6.14 -8.49
C PHE A 167 12.40 5.08 -9.33
N VAL A 168 12.87 5.43 -10.54
CA VAL A 168 13.45 4.43 -11.43
C VAL A 168 14.82 3.95 -10.99
N ASP A 169 15.63 4.81 -10.36
CA ASP A 169 16.93 4.45 -9.82
C ASP A 169 16.77 3.44 -8.69
N TYR A 170 15.80 3.65 -7.81
CA TYR A 170 15.54 2.71 -6.74
C TYR A 170 14.97 1.40 -7.29
N TRP A 171 13.83 1.49 -7.98
CA TRP A 171 13.06 0.32 -8.34
C TRP A 171 13.67 -0.46 -9.50
N PHE A 172 14.13 0.20 -10.55
CA PHE A 172 14.75 -0.45 -11.71
C PHE A 172 16.28 -0.57 -11.60
N SER A 173 16.85 -0.31 -10.42
CA SER A 173 18.18 -0.85 -10.12
C SER A 173 18.17 -2.38 -10.33
N LEU A 174 19.30 -2.93 -10.74
CA LEU A 174 19.45 -4.33 -11.14
C LEU A 174 19.01 -5.34 -10.06
N GLU A 175 18.83 -4.89 -8.82
CA GLU A 175 18.55 -5.74 -7.65
C GLU A 175 17.07 -5.73 -7.21
N HIS A 176 16.21 -4.79 -7.66
CA HIS A 176 14.92 -4.53 -7.00
C HIS A 176 13.62 -4.86 -7.79
N ILE A 177 13.45 -4.53 -9.08
CA ILE A 177 12.18 -4.81 -9.81
C ILE A 177 12.18 -6.10 -10.64
N LEU A 178 13.34 -6.67 -10.96
CA LEU A 178 13.41 -7.67 -12.04
C LEU A 178 13.98 -9.01 -11.59
N VAL A 179 13.28 -9.74 -10.72
CA VAL A 179 13.57 -11.16 -10.53
C VAL A 179 12.31 -11.98 -10.79
N PRO A 180 12.36 -13.09 -11.55
CA PRO A 180 13.53 -13.66 -12.23
C PRO A 180 13.85 -13.01 -13.60
N GLU A 181 15.05 -13.28 -14.10
CA GLU A 181 15.31 -13.16 -15.54
C GLU A 181 14.23 -13.94 -16.31
N ASP A 182 13.79 -13.41 -17.44
CA ASP A 182 12.79 -14.03 -18.31
C ASP A 182 11.37 -14.11 -17.69
N GLY A 183 10.74 -12.94 -17.54
CA GLY A 183 9.41 -12.80 -16.93
C GLY A 183 8.53 -11.77 -17.62
N LYS A 184 7.21 -11.88 -17.40
CA LYS A 184 6.20 -10.91 -17.86
C LYS A 184 5.63 -10.22 -16.64
N TYR A 185 5.48 -8.90 -16.72
CA TYR A 185 5.12 -8.07 -15.58
C TYR A 185 4.07 -7.04 -15.96
N THR A 186 3.27 -6.66 -14.98
CA THR A 186 2.41 -5.48 -15.02
C THR A 186 2.72 -4.56 -13.87
N LEU A 187 2.74 -3.26 -14.14
CA LEU A 187 2.67 -2.20 -13.14
C LEU A 187 1.30 -1.55 -13.23
N ILE A 188 0.42 -1.83 -12.27
CA ILE A 188 -0.96 -1.34 -12.25
C ILE A 188 -1.05 -0.12 -11.34
N LEU A 189 -1.61 0.98 -11.82
CA LEU A 189 -1.80 2.19 -11.02
C LEU A 189 -2.97 1.99 -10.05
N ALA A 190 -2.71 2.05 -8.74
CA ALA A 190 -3.77 2.03 -7.74
C ALA A 190 -4.66 3.27 -7.87
N ASP A 191 -5.98 3.07 -7.78
CA ASP A 191 -6.91 4.19 -7.76
C ASP A 191 -6.87 4.92 -6.43
N GLU A 192 -7.28 6.19 -6.47
CA GLU A 192 -7.29 7.08 -5.30
C GLU A 192 -8.12 6.52 -4.14
N MET A 193 -9.24 5.82 -4.43
CA MET A 193 -10.08 5.23 -3.39
C MET A 193 -9.34 4.13 -2.65
N TRP A 194 -8.66 3.25 -3.38
CA TRP A 194 -7.82 2.21 -2.80
C TRP A 194 -6.72 2.84 -1.92
N VAL A 195 -5.99 3.82 -2.44
CA VAL A 195 -4.89 4.48 -1.72
C VAL A 195 -5.40 5.14 -0.45
N ASN A 196 -6.47 5.95 -0.51
CA ASN A 196 -7.00 6.65 0.65
C ASN A 196 -7.66 5.72 1.68
N SER A 197 -8.15 4.55 1.28
CA SER A 197 -8.72 3.57 2.21
C SER A 197 -7.67 2.79 3.00
N ASN A 198 -6.45 2.65 2.46
CA ASN A 198 -5.38 1.86 3.09
C ASN A 198 -4.23 2.70 3.66
N LEU A 199 -4.02 3.90 3.14
CA LEU A 199 -2.93 4.82 3.50
C LEU A 199 -3.53 6.22 3.66
N GLN A 200 -4.08 6.53 4.83
CA GLN A 200 -4.75 7.80 5.08
C GLN A 200 -3.71 8.89 5.35
N LEU A 201 -3.60 9.84 4.41
CA LEU A 201 -2.73 11.02 4.56
C LEU A 201 -3.49 12.15 5.25
N SER A 202 -2.91 12.71 6.30
CA SER A 202 -3.38 13.92 6.98
C SER A 202 -2.25 14.94 7.10
N THR A 203 -2.59 16.20 6.88
CA THR A 203 -1.66 17.34 6.95
C THR A 203 -2.28 18.50 7.74
N GLY A 204 -1.46 19.33 8.37
CA GLY A 204 -1.92 20.57 9.04
C GLY A 204 -2.18 21.72 8.07
N GLN A 205 -1.62 21.66 6.85
CA GLN A 205 -1.86 22.61 5.77
C GLN A 205 -2.66 22.00 4.62
N ASN A 206 -3.14 22.83 3.69
CA ASN A 206 -3.77 22.38 2.44
C ASN A 206 -2.73 22.25 1.33
N TYR A 207 -2.57 21.05 0.77
CA TYR A 207 -1.67 20.76 -0.35
C TYR A 207 -2.43 20.47 -1.63
N ASP A 208 -1.79 20.79 -2.75
CA ASP A 208 -2.04 20.11 -4.02
C ASP A 208 -1.35 18.73 -3.95
N VAL A 209 -2.16 17.68 -3.79
CA VAL A 209 -1.69 16.31 -3.51
C VAL A 209 -1.69 15.47 -4.79
N LEU A 210 -0.56 14.82 -5.07
CA LEU A 210 -0.42 13.76 -6.07
C LEU A 210 0.05 12.47 -5.38
N ARG A 211 -0.68 11.36 -5.55
CA ARG A 211 -0.31 10.07 -4.98
C ARG A 211 -0.25 9.00 -6.07
N ILE A 212 0.91 8.42 -6.32
CA ILE A 212 1.14 7.40 -7.35
C ILE A 212 1.61 6.10 -6.71
N PHE A 213 0.71 5.14 -6.60
CA PHE A 213 1.03 3.80 -6.11
C PHE A 213 0.92 2.78 -7.23
N LEU A 214 1.98 2.00 -7.45
CA LEU A 214 2.03 1.00 -8.52
C LEU A 214 2.05 -0.41 -7.93
N VAL A 215 1.14 -1.27 -8.35
CA VAL A 215 1.15 -2.69 -8.01
C VAL A 215 1.98 -3.45 -9.04
N LEU A 216 3.07 -4.06 -8.59
CA LEU A 216 3.91 -4.92 -9.42
C LEU A 216 3.40 -6.35 -9.35
N ASN A 217 2.91 -6.88 -10.47
CA ASN A 217 2.53 -8.29 -10.58
C ASN A 217 3.37 -9.00 -11.63
N GLN A 218 3.86 -10.20 -11.31
CA GLN A 218 4.33 -11.15 -12.32
C GLN A 218 3.12 -11.85 -12.95
N VAL A 219 3.11 -12.00 -14.26
CA VAL A 219 1.97 -12.56 -14.99
C VAL A 219 2.37 -13.78 -15.82
N PHE A 220 1.56 -14.83 -15.75
CA PHE A 220 1.80 -16.10 -16.44
C PHE A 220 0.81 -16.38 -17.58
N ALA A 221 -0.30 -15.64 -17.62
CA ALA A 221 -1.35 -15.73 -18.64
C ALA A 221 -1.32 -14.50 -19.57
N PRO A 222 -2.00 -14.54 -20.73
CA PRO A 222 -2.17 -13.35 -21.57
C PRO A 222 -2.79 -12.22 -20.76
N VAL A 223 -2.13 -11.06 -20.76
CA VAL A 223 -2.59 -9.88 -20.02
C VAL A 223 -3.64 -9.15 -20.87
N THR A 224 -4.77 -8.79 -20.24
CA THR A 224 -5.73 -7.86 -20.83
C THR A 224 -5.02 -6.53 -21.11
N VAL A 225 -5.23 -5.95 -22.29
CA VAL A 225 -4.63 -4.65 -22.64
C VAL A 225 -4.94 -3.63 -21.55
N LEU A 226 -3.89 -3.10 -20.92
CA LEU A 226 -4.00 -2.05 -19.91
C LEU A 226 -4.12 -0.69 -20.61
N ALA A 227 -4.97 0.17 -20.05
CA ALA A 227 -5.02 1.56 -20.47
C ALA A 227 -3.80 2.30 -19.89
N ILE A 228 -3.11 3.09 -20.70
CA ILE A 228 -2.05 3.94 -20.19
C ILE A 228 -2.68 5.08 -19.36
N PRO A 229 -2.19 5.37 -18.14
CA PRO A 229 -2.76 6.44 -17.33
C PRO A 229 -2.72 7.80 -18.04
N ASN A 230 -3.76 8.61 -17.87
CA ASN A 230 -3.84 9.93 -18.48
C ASN A 230 -2.74 10.85 -17.97
N ALA A 231 -2.31 11.79 -18.82
CA ALA A 231 -1.40 12.85 -18.36
C ALA A 231 -2.12 13.73 -17.34
N THR A 232 -1.41 14.14 -16.31
CA THR A 232 -1.93 15.12 -15.33
C THR A 232 -1.27 16.46 -15.59
N ASN A 233 -2.05 17.53 -15.43
CA ASN A 233 -1.51 18.88 -15.40
C ASN A 233 -1.29 19.24 -13.94
N THR A 234 -0.05 19.13 -13.45
CA THR A 234 0.26 19.59 -12.10
C THR A 234 0.19 21.12 -12.08
N VAL A 235 -0.76 21.68 -11.35
CA VAL A 235 -0.81 23.12 -11.08
C VAL A 235 0.19 23.39 -9.95
N THR A 236 1.10 24.33 -10.16
CA THR A 236 2.30 24.52 -9.32
C THR A 236 2.24 25.75 -8.42
N THR A 237 1.05 26.26 -8.12
CA THR A 237 0.90 27.49 -7.33
C THR A 237 0.44 27.17 -5.92
N GLY A 238 1.34 26.70 -5.05
CA GLY A 238 0.98 26.42 -3.66
C GLY A 238 1.96 25.53 -2.91
N LEU A 239 1.44 24.90 -1.86
CA LEU A 239 2.08 23.78 -1.17
C LEU A 239 1.80 22.51 -1.97
N ILE A 240 2.85 21.78 -2.33
CA ILE A 240 2.72 20.57 -3.16
C ILE A 240 3.20 19.38 -2.34
N LEU A 241 2.42 18.30 -2.36
CA LEU A 241 2.76 17.03 -1.74
C LEU A 241 2.67 15.94 -2.80
N HIS A 242 3.81 15.36 -3.14
CA HIS A 242 3.87 14.20 -4.01
C HIS A 242 4.25 12.98 -3.19
N GLU A 243 3.47 11.92 -3.30
CA GLU A 243 3.77 10.63 -2.70
C GLU A 243 3.79 9.56 -3.79
N TRP A 244 4.80 8.71 -3.81
CA TRP A 244 4.78 7.54 -4.68
C TRP A 244 5.35 6.32 -3.99
N GLY A 245 4.88 5.12 -4.34
CA GLY A 245 5.34 3.85 -3.79
C GLY A 245 4.98 2.65 -4.68
N VAL A 246 5.51 1.46 -4.36
CA VAL A 246 5.17 0.21 -5.06
C VAL A 246 4.60 -0.80 -4.08
N ILE A 247 3.56 -1.51 -4.52
CA ILE A 247 2.91 -2.59 -3.80
C ILE A 247 3.37 -3.90 -4.43
N CYS A 248 3.92 -4.81 -3.62
CA CYS A 248 4.42 -6.11 -4.05
C CYS A 248 3.90 -7.25 -3.18
#